data_AF-A0A4D9D2E5-F1
#
_entry.id   AF-A0A4D9D2E5-F1
#
_cell.length_a   1.000
_cell.length_b   1.000
_cell.length_c   1.000
_cell.angle_alpha   90.00
_cell.angle_beta   90.00
_cell.angle_gamma   90.00
#
_symmetry.space_group_name_H-M   'P 1'
#
loop_
_entity.id
_entity.type
_entity.pdbx_description
1 polymer ?
#
loop_
_entity_poly.entity_id
_entity_poly.type
_entity_poly.pdbx_seq_one_letter_code
_entity_poly.pdbx_strand_id
1 'polypeptide(L)'
;MKEPEDWEAAYMEMQEEIAKHGKVFPPELNLMGHAAELDRSDDDVLPELPFKLAPRVTKADRLNDRTTLNRALAERLFLLIRGPVTRGRWDLPMAVLEGGGKGGDMKGLSMRNTHEATVRRFMGEKFEAYVPSNAPVGVHWRVPSEPSTGKTGGEQAYGDKVFFYRAQHLKGRGKVVGEGVEEFVWVTREEMGEYLPQASVEEKEYAELLTNIL
;
A
#
# COMPACT_ATOMS: atom_id res chain seq x y z
N MET A 1 -0.70 -1.09 14.66
CA MET A 1 0.75 -1.15 14.93
C MET A 1 1.19 -2.58 14.75
N LYS A 2 2.39 -2.82 14.21
CA LYS A 2 2.99 -4.15 14.26
C LYS A 2 3.26 -4.49 15.72
N GLU A 3 3.19 -5.78 16.08
CA GLU A 3 3.56 -6.19 17.43
C GLU A 3 5.04 -5.86 17.64
N PRO A 4 5.39 -5.29 18.82
CA PRO A 4 6.77 -4.93 19.10
C PRO A 4 7.63 -6.20 19.09
N GLU A 5 8.88 -6.04 18.65
CA GLU A 5 9.84 -7.13 18.75
C GLU A 5 10.21 -7.40 20.22
N ASP A 6 10.75 -8.57 20.54
CA ASP A 6 11.05 -8.98 21.91
C ASP A 6 11.92 -7.95 22.66
N TRP A 7 12.88 -7.33 21.96
CA TRP A 7 13.74 -6.30 22.54
C TRP A 7 13.01 -4.97 22.72
N GLU A 8 12.06 -4.63 21.84
CA GLU A 8 11.24 -3.42 21.97
C GLU A 8 10.31 -3.57 23.18
N ALA A 9 9.71 -4.75 23.35
CA ALA A 9 8.86 -5.07 24.49
C ALA A 9 9.65 -4.98 25.80
N ALA A 10 10.83 -5.61 25.88
CA ALA A 10 11.70 -5.52 27.05
C ALA A 10 12.16 -4.07 27.35
N TYR A 11 12.42 -3.29 26.29
CA TYR A 11 12.75 -1.87 26.45
C TYR A 11 11.56 -1.05 26.94
N MET A 12 10.34 -1.30 26.45
CA MET A 12 9.13 -0.64 26.91
C MET A 12 8.86 -0.95 28.39
N GLU A 13 8.98 -2.21 28.80
CA GLU A 13 8.86 -2.61 30.21
C GLU A 13 9.90 -1.90 31.09
N MET A 14 11.16 -1.85 30.65
CA MET A 14 12.19 -1.10 31.35
C MET A 14 11.85 0.40 31.44
N GLN A 15 11.35 1.01 30.37
CA GLN A 15 10.95 2.42 30.36
C GLN A 15 9.77 2.69 31.30
N GLU A 16 8.81 1.77 31.39
CA GLU A 16 7.69 1.86 32.33
C GLU A 16 8.18 1.82 33.78
N GLU A 17 9.08 0.90 34.11
CA GLU A 17 9.67 0.81 35.45
C GLU A 17 10.50 2.06 35.80
N ILE A 18 11.27 2.59 34.85
CA ILE A 18 11.98 3.86 35.02
C ILE A 18 10.98 5.02 35.18
N ALA A 19 9.86 5.02 34.46
CA ALA A 19 8.86 6.07 34.58
C ALA A 19 8.16 6.04 35.95
N LYS A 20 7.84 4.84 36.46
CA LYS A 20 7.24 4.63 37.78
C LYS A 20 8.18 5.06 38.90
N HIS A 21 9.46 4.67 38.84
CA HIS A 21 10.41 4.89 39.95
C HIS A 21 11.31 6.11 39.78
N GLY A 22 11.49 6.61 38.56
CA GLY A 22 12.43 7.70 38.24
C GLY A 22 11.88 9.10 38.52
N LYS A 23 10.57 9.26 38.76
CA LYS A 23 9.95 10.54 39.09
C LYS A 23 9.33 10.50 40.48
N VAL A 24 10.02 11.07 41.46
CA VAL A 24 9.44 11.32 42.80
C VAL A 24 8.82 12.71 42.78
N PHE A 25 7.50 12.78 42.72
CA PHE A 25 6.78 14.05 42.82
C PHE A 25 6.72 14.52 44.28
N PRO A 26 6.95 15.82 44.56
CA PRO A 26 6.80 16.35 45.92
C PRO A 26 5.37 16.11 46.42
N PRO A 27 5.18 15.49 47.61
CA PRO A 27 3.86 15.14 48.14
C PRO A 27 2.93 16.36 48.31
N GLU A 28 3.52 17.52 48.57
CA GLU A 28 2.81 18.80 48.82
C GLU A 28 2.03 19.30 47.60
N LEU A 29 2.45 18.93 46.39
CA LEU A 29 1.80 19.38 45.15
C LEU A 29 0.52 18.62 44.83
N ASN A 30 0.23 17.50 45.52
CA ASN A 30 -0.92 16.61 45.32
C ASN A 30 -1.30 16.39 43.83
N LEU A 31 -0.29 16.34 42.95
CA LEU A 31 -0.50 16.48 41.51
C LEU A 31 -1.16 15.22 40.89
N MET A 32 -1.05 14.08 41.56
CA MET A 32 -1.63 12.80 41.12
C MET A 32 -2.93 12.42 41.84
N GLY A 33 -3.32 13.06 42.95
CA GLY A 33 -4.51 12.64 43.74
C GLY A 33 -4.55 11.12 43.99
N HIS A 34 -5.73 10.50 43.88
CA HIS A 34 -5.91 9.03 43.94
C HIS A 34 -5.46 8.27 42.69
N ALA A 35 -4.96 8.95 41.65
CA ALA A 35 -4.54 8.28 40.41
C ALA A 35 -3.28 7.42 40.61
N ALA A 36 -2.44 7.74 41.61
CA ALA A 36 -1.28 6.92 41.97
C ALA A 36 -1.66 5.56 42.60
N GLU A 37 -2.86 5.41 43.16
CA GLU A 37 -3.38 4.14 43.72
C GLU A 37 -4.10 3.28 42.67
N LEU A 38 -4.34 3.81 41.47
CA LEU A 38 -5.06 3.15 40.39
C LEU A 38 -4.13 2.69 39.26
N ASP A 39 -2.88 2.33 39.57
CA ASP A 39 -1.98 1.63 38.65
C ASP A 39 -2.45 0.17 38.50
N ARG A 40 -3.63 0.01 37.90
CA ARG A 40 -4.22 -1.27 37.54
C ARG A 40 -3.69 -1.66 36.18
N SER A 41 -3.23 -2.91 36.06
CA SER A 41 -2.74 -3.42 34.78
C SER A 41 -3.86 -3.41 33.74
N ASP A 42 -3.50 -3.30 32.47
CA ASP A 42 -4.48 -3.38 31.38
C ASP A 42 -5.28 -4.70 31.45
N ASP A 43 -4.65 -5.79 31.90
CA ASP A 43 -5.31 -7.09 32.09
C ASP A 43 -6.44 -7.06 33.14
N ASP A 44 -6.35 -6.19 34.14
CA ASP A 44 -7.41 -5.99 35.14
C ASP A 44 -8.55 -5.10 34.62
N VAL A 45 -8.21 -4.11 33.78
CA VAL A 45 -9.16 -3.12 33.28
C VAL A 45 -9.95 -3.64 32.07
N LEU A 46 -9.30 -4.38 31.18
CA LEU A 46 -9.90 -4.87 29.93
C LEU A 46 -11.19 -5.69 30.13
N PRO A 47 -11.31 -6.58 31.13
CA PRO A 47 -12.55 -7.30 31.41
C PRO A 47 -13.68 -6.43 31.99
N GLU A 48 -13.35 -5.32 32.65
CA GLU A 48 -14.33 -4.38 33.24
C GLU A 48 -14.98 -3.46 32.19
N LEU A 49 -14.39 -3.36 30.99
CA LEU A 49 -14.88 -2.49 29.94
C LEU A 49 -16.25 -2.97 29.40
N PRO A 50 -17.17 -2.03 29.08
CA PRO A 50 -18.49 -2.38 28.53
C PRO A 50 -18.44 -2.88 27.08
N PHE A 51 -17.26 -2.94 26.47
CA PHE A 51 -17.03 -3.38 25.10
C PHE A 51 -15.87 -4.37 25.01
N LYS A 52 -15.92 -5.26 24.02
CA LYS A 52 -14.82 -6.17 23.71
C LYS A 52 -13.99 -5.62 22.56
N LEU A 53 -12.68 -5.61 22.72
CA LEU A 53 -11.75 -5.25 21.66
C LEU A 53 -11.84 -6.27 20.51
N ALA A 54 -11.92 -5.77 19.28
CA ALA A 54 -11.91 -6.63 18.10
C ALA A 54 -10.50 -7.21 17.89
N PRO A 55 -10.37 -8.49 17.52
CA PRO A 55 -9.08 -9.10 17.26
C PRO A 55 -8.41 -8.45 16.04
N ARG A 56 -7.08 -8.30 16.10
CA ARG A 56 -6.28 -7.79 14.97
C ARG A 56 -6.24 -8.77 13.80
N VAL A 57 -6.24 -10.08 14.11
CA VAL A 57 -6.31 -11.16 13.12
C VAL A 57 -7.75 -11.38 12.71
N THR A 58 -8.04 -11.13 11.45
CA THR A 58 -9.38 -11.21 10.87
C THR A 58 -9.67 -12.62 10.33
N LYS A 59 -10.91 -12.84 9.86
CA LYS A 59 -11.26 -14.07 9.13
C LYS A 59 -10.53 -14.16 7.78
N ALA A 60 -10.26 -13.03 7.13
CA ALA A 60 -9.55 -12.99 5.85
C ALA A 60 -8.09 -13.43 6.02
N ASP A 61 -7.47 -13.10 7.15
CA ASP A 61 -6.12 -13.59 7.49
C ASP A 61 -6.11 -15.11 7.66
N ARG A 62 -7.11 -15.66 8.36
CA ARG A 62 -7.23 -17.11 8.58
C ARG A 62 -7.50 -17.90 7.30
N LEU A 63 -8.24 -17.30 6.37
CA LEU A 63 -8.58 -17.91 5.08
C LEU A 63 -7.57 -17.57 3.97
N ASN A 64 -6.57 -16.73 4.27
CA ASN A 64 -5.65 -16.13 3.30
C ASN A 64 -6.37 -15.52 2.08
N ASP A 65 -7.47 -14.80 2.31
CA ASP A 65 -8.23 -14.16 1.25
C ASP A 65 -7.57 -12.85 0.81
N ARG A 66 -6.87 -12.92 -0.34
CA ARG A 66 -6.10 -11.80 -0.92
C ARG A 66 -6.96 -10.79 -1.68
N THR A 67 -8.27 -11.00 -1.80
CA THR A 67 -9.18 -10.09 -2.53
C THR A 67 -9.70 -8.95 -1.64
N THR A 68 -9.59 -9.09 -0.33
CA THR A 68 -10.14 -8.11 0.63
C THR A 68 -9.05 -7.24 1.26
N LEU A 69 -9.42 -5.99 1.57
CA LEU A 69 -8.60 -5.05 2.34
C LEU A 69 -8.59 -5.35 3.84
N ASN A 70 -9.47 -6.23 4.32
CA ASN A 70 -9.60 -6.58 5.73
C ASN A 70 -8.63 -7.69 6.11
N ARG A 71 -7.40 -7.67 5.60
CA ARG A 71 -6.33 -8.63 5.89
C ARG A 71 -5.06 -7.87 6.25
N ALA A 72 -4.18 -8.45 7.04
CA ALA A 72 -2.89 -7.89 7.46
C ALA A 72 -3.00 -6.43 7.94
N LEU A 73 -3.93 -6.14 8.87
CA LEU A 73 -4.20 -4.78 9.38
C LEU A 73 -2.99 -4.10 10.08
N ALA A 74 -1.92 -4.85 10.34
CA ALA A 74 -0.67 -4.32 10.88
C ALA A 74 0.28 -3.80 9.79
N GLU A 75 0.12 -4.27 8.55
CA GLU A 75 1.05 -4.02 7.44
C GLU A 75 0.40 -3.19 6.34
N ARG A 76 1.22 -2.79 5.36
CA ARG A 76 0.74 -2.08 4.17
C ARG A 76 0.43 -3.09 3.08
N LEU A 77 -0.72 -2.89 2.44
CA LEU A 77 -1.14 -3.67 1.29
C LEU A 77 -0.91 -2.90 -0.01
N PHE A 78 -0.47 -3.61 -1.03
CA PHE A 78 -0.26 -3.11 -2.39
C PHE A 78 -1.23 -3.78 -3.35
N LEU A 79 -1.70 -3.04 -4.34
CA LEU A 79 -2.65 -3.53 -5.33
C LEU A 79 -1.92 -4.06 -6.56
N LEU A 80 -2.13 -5.34 -6.87
CA LEU A 80 -1.73 -5.95 -8.14
C LEU A 80 -2.97 -6.29 -8.96
N ILE A 81 -2.86 -6.11 -10.28
CA ILE A 81 -3.90 -6.43 -11.24
C ILE A 81 -3.37 -7.42 -12.28
N ARG A 82 -4.29 -8.22 -12.82
CA ARG A 82 -4.05 -9.12 -13.95
C ARG A 82 -5.18 -8.98 -14.96
N GLY A 83 -4.81 -8.84 -16.22
CA GLY A 83 -5.78 -8.81 -17.31
C GLY A 83 -5.12 -8.53 -18.67
N PRO A 84 -5.93 -8.21 -19.69
CA PRO A 84 -5.45 -7.87 -21.03
C PRO A 84 -4.42 -6.72 -21.04
N VAL A 85 -4.59 -5.73 -20.15
CA VAL A 85 -3.68 -4.57 -20.04
C VAL A 85 -2.28 -5.01 -19.61
N THR A 86 -2.17 -6.02 -18.74
CA THR A 86 -0.89 -6.56 -18.26
C THR A 86 -0.43 -7.79 -19.06
N ARG A 87 -1.09 -8.10 -20.19
CA ARG A 87 -0.85 -9.30 -21.00
C ARG A 87 -0.96 -10.60 -20.17
N GLY A 88 -1.86 -10.61 -19.19
CA GLY A 88 -2.10 -11.76 -18.31
C GLY A 88 -1.04 -11.99 -17.22
N ARG A 89 -0.09 -11.06 -17.03
CA ARG A 89 0.88 -11.08 -15.92
C ARG A 89 0.39 -10.24 -14.73
N TRP A 90 0.89 -10.53 -13.54
CA TRP A 90 0.64 -9.67 -12.37
C TRP A 90 1.53 -8.43 -12.46
N ASP A 91 0.89 -7.27 -12.44
CA ASP A 91 1.60 -5.99 -12.43
C ASP A 91 0.79 -4.92 -11.71
N LEU A 92 1.42 -3.79 -11.46
CA LEU A 92 0.74 -2.62 -10.93
C LEU A 92 -0.27 -2.05 -11.95
N PRO A 93 -1.32 -1.36 -11.48
CA PRO A 93 -2.22 -0.61 -12.36
C PRO A 93 -1.46 0.44 -13.18
N MET A 94 -1.43 0.26 -14.50
CA MET A 94 -0.76 1.17 -15.44
C MET A 94 -1.75 1.70 -16.48
N ALA A 95 -1.51 2.92 -16.94
CA ALA A 95 -2.16 3.49 -18.11
C ALA A 95 -1.14 4.19 -19.00
N VAL A 96 -1.38 4.15 -20.31
CA VAL A 96 -0.59 4.89 -21.28
C VAL A 96 -1.08 6.33 -21.30
N LEU A 97 -0.16 7.28 -21.11
CA LEU A 97 -0.46 8.69 -21.29
C LEU A 97 -0.43 9.02 -22.80
N GLU A 98 -1.60 9.20 -23.41
CA GLU A 98 -1.67 9.69 -24.78
C GLU A 98 -1.40 11.20 -24.82
N GLY A 99 -0.19 11.56 -25.22
CA GLY A 99 0.19 12.94 -25.48
C GLY A 99 -0.60 13.49 -26.68
N GLY A 100 -1.61 14.33 -26.42
CA GLY A 100 -2.17 15.27 -27.41
C GLY A 100 -3.00 14.71 -28.58
N GLY A 101 -3.11 13.40 -28.79
CA GLY A 101 -3.95 12.79 -29.84
C GLY A 101 -5.46 12.97 -29.62
N LYS A 102 -6.28 13.08 -30.66
CA LYS A 102 -7.75 13.18 -30.56
C LYS A 102 -8.35 11.79 -30.28
N GLY A 103 -8.82 11.52 -29.06
CA GLY A 103 -9.78 10.42 -28.85
C GLY A 103 -9.72 9.57 -27.58
N GLY A 104 -8.92 9.88 -26.56
CA GLY A 104 -8.86 9.07 -25.32
C GLY A 104 -9.44 9.78 -24.07
N ASP A 105 -10.05 9.00 -23.16
CA ASP A 105 -10.64 9.48 -21.89
C ASP A 105 -9.64 10.16 -20.94
N MET A 106 -8.33 9.95 -21.13
CA MET A 106 -7.25 10.49 -20.29
C MET A 106 -6.46 11.64 -20.96
N LYS A 107 -7.00 12.21 -22.04
CA LYS A 107 -6.33 13.29 -22.79
C LYS A 107 -6.17 14.57 -21.95
N GLY A 108 -4.95 15.13 -21.96
CA GLY A 108 -4.66 16.45 -21.39
C GLY A 108 -4.58 16.50 -19.86
N LEU A 109 -4.66 15.34 -19.19
CA LEU A 109 -4.47 15.24 -17.76
C LEU A 109 -2.98 15.32 -17.38
N SER A 110 -2.70 15.89 -16.20
CA SER A 110 -1.36 15.80 -15.60
C SER A 110 -1.06 14.35 -15.21
N MET A 111 0.22 13.98 -15.14
CA MET A 111 0.65 12.63 -14.72
C MET A 111 0.00 12.17 -13.42
N ARG A 112 -0.12 13.08 -12.43
CA ARG A 112 -0.80 12.83 -11.16
C ARG A 112 -2.29 12.49 -11.37
N ASN A 113 -3.00 13.30 -12.16
CA ASN A 113 -4.43 13.10 -12.40
C ASN A 113 -4.68 11.83 -13.22
N THR A 114 -3.77 11.49 -14.15
CA THR A 114 -3.81 10.22 -14.89
C THR A 114 -3.71 9.03 -13.95
N HIS A 115 -2.84 9.07 -12.93
CA HIS A 115 -2.76 8.00 -11.94
C HIS A 115 -4.05 7.85 -11.12
N GLU A 116 -4.61 8.96 -10.63
CA GLU A 116 -5.89 8.92 -9.91
C GLU A 116 -7.02 8.36 -10.81
N ALA A 117 -7.09 8.79 -12.07
CA ALA A 117 -8.08 8.32 -13.04
C ALA A 117 -7.89 6.83 -13.39
N THR A 118 -6.64 6.38 -13.50
CA THR A 118 -6.30 4.97 -13.76
C THR A 118 -6.81 4.06 -12.66
N VAL A 119 -6.57 4.44 -11.40
CA VAL A 119 -7.05 3.67 -10.25
C VAL A 119 -8.59 3.64 -10.21
N ARG A 120 -9.26 4.77 -10.47
CA ARG A 120 -10.73 4.83 -10.57
C ARG A 120 -11.28 4.00 -11.74
N ARG A 121 -10.58 3.97 -12.88
CA ARG A 121 -10.95 3.16 -14.06
C ARG A 121 -10.97 1.67 -13.72
N PHE A 122 -9.98 1.18 -12.98
CA PHE A 122 -9.89 -0.25 -12.65
C PHE A 122 -10.78 -0.67 -11.48
N MET A 123 -10.77 0.10 -10.38
CA MET A 123 -11.44 -0.26 -9.12
C MET A 123 -12.85 0.35 -8.97
N GLY A 124 -13.30 1.11 -9.98
CA GLY A 124 -14.59 1.79 -10.04
C GLY A 124 -14.60 3.16 -9.36
N GLU A 125 -15.64 3.96 -9.65
CA GLU A 125 -15.78 5.34 -9.16
C GLU A 125 -15.86 5.46 -7.63
N LYS A 126 -16.34 4.40 -6.95
CA LYS A 126 -16.45 4.39 -5.48
C LYS A 126 -15.11 4.21 -4.78
N PHE A 127 -14.04 3.90 -5.51
CA PHE A 127 -12.71 3.72 -4.97
C PHE A 127 -11.93 5.03 -5.05
N GLU A 128 -11.67 5.63 -3.88
CA GLU A 128 -10.97 6.90 -3.75
C GLU A 128 -9.51 6.66 -3.35
N ALA A 129 -8.60 7.06 -4.25
CA ALA A 129 -7.17 7.05 -4.02
C ALA A 129 -6.62 8.48 -4.08
N TYR A 130 -5.77 8.81 -3.12
CA TYR A 130 -5.12 10.11 -3.03
C TYR A 130 -3.64 10.01 -3.37
N VAL A 131 -3.20 10.80 -4.34
CA VAL A 131 -1.78 10.91 -4.71
C VAL A 131 -1.22 12.18 -4.04
N PRO A 132 -0.28 12.05 -3.08
CA PRO A 132 0.20 13.18 -2.27
C PRO A 132 1.16 14.10 -3.01
N SER A 133 1.81 13.64 -4.09
CA SER A 133 2.84 14.40 -4.81
C SER A 133 2.54 14.49 -6.31
N ASN A 134 2.94 15.62 -6.92
CA ASN A 134 2.98 15.78 -8.38
C ASN A 134 4.23 15.12 -9.00
N ALA A 135 5.27 14.85 -8.20
CA ALA A 135 6.49 14.21 -8.66
C ALA A 135 6.36 12.67 -8.62
N PRO A 136 6.86 11.96 -9.64
CA PRO A 136 6.95 10.50 -9.60
C PRO A 136 7.96 10.08 -8.54
N VAL A 137 7.73 8.93 -7.92
CA VAL A 137 8.63 8.34 -6.91
C VAL A 137 9.81 7.63 -7.58
N GLY A 138 9.58 7.09 -8.77
CA GLY A 138 10.63 6.45 -9.57
C GLY A 138 10.25 6.39 -11.04
N VAL A 139 11.26 6.09 -11.86
CA VAL A 139 11.11 5.89 -13.29
C VAL A 139 11.81 4.59 -13.64
N HIS A 140 11.12 3.73 -14.38
CA HIS A 140 11.71 2.54 -14.97
C HIS A 140 11.63 2.65 -16.50
N TRP A 141 12.76 2.43 -17.16
CA TRP A 141 12.84 2.41 -18.61
C TRP A 141 12.73 0.96 -19.08
N ARG A 142 11.68 0.65 -19.87
CA ARG A 142 11.54 -0.66 -20.51
C ARG A 142 12.05 -0.56 -21.94
N VAL A 143 13.15 -1.24 -22.24
CA VAL A 143 13.63 -1.38 -23.63
C VAL A 143 12.96 -2.62 -24.22
N PRO A 144 12.18 -2.51 -25.29
CA PRO A 144 11.66 -3.69 -25.96
C PRO A 144 12.84 -4.44 -26.60
N SER A 145 12.91 -5.76 -26.37
CA SER A 145 13.99 -6.62 -26.88
C SER A 145 14.07 -6.64 -28.41
N GLU A 146 12.98 -6.27 -29.08
CA GLU A 146 12.93 -6.00 -30.51
C GLU A 146 12.34 -4.60 -30.75
N PRO A 147 12.92 -3.78 -31.65
CA PRO A 147 12.34 -2.49 -32.01
C PRO A 147 10.96 -2.71 -32.64
N SER A 148 9.90 -2.46 -31.86
CA SER A 148 8.52 -2.55 -32.31
C SER A 148 8.27 -1.50 -33.39
N THR A 149 8.26 -1.95 -34.65
CA THR A 149 7.90 -1.11 -35.79
C THR A 149 6.36 -1.05 -35.85
N GLY A 150 5.75 -0.13 -35.10
CA GLY A 150 4.33 0.22 -35.20
C GLY A 150 3.65 0.48 -33.85
N LYS A 151 2.68 1.39 -33.71
CA LYS A 151 1.98 2.22 -34.69
C LYS A 151 1.61 3.56 -34.05
N THR A 152 2.18 4.64 -34.55
CA THR A 152 1.52 5.90 -34.98
C THR A 152 2.65 6.78 -35.55
N GLY A 153 2.76 6.88 -36.88
CA GLY A 153 3.58 7.93 -37.49
C GLY A 153 5.05 7.63 -37.81
N GLY A 154 5.45 6.38 -38.10
CA GLY A 154 6.76 6.10 -38.74
C GLY A 154 8.01 6.32 -37.88
N GLU A 155 7.87 6.70 -36.62
CA GLU A 155 8.98 6.81 -35.67
C GLU A 155 9.24 5.45 -34.98
N GLN A 156 10.50 5.03 -34.93
CA GLN A 156 10.92 3.83 -34.20
C GLN A 156 10.72 4.07 -32.70
N ALA A 157 9.82 3.30 -32.08
CA ALA A 157 9.64 3.36 -30.63
C ALA A 157 10.82 2.66 -29.93
N TYR A 158 11.70 3.44 -29.31
CA TYR A 158 12.92 2.97 -28.61
C TYR A 158 12.61 2.37 -27.21
N GLY A 159 11.38 2.52 -26.72
CA GLY A 159 10.88 1.89 -25.50
C GLY A 159 9.90 2.73 -24.71
N ASP A 160 9.48 2.20 -23.56
CA ASP A 160 8.50 2.83 -22.68
C ASP A 160 9.16 3.38 -21.42
N LYS A 161 8.81 4.61 -21.03
CA LYS A 161 9.10 5.12 -19.69
C LYS A 161 7.90 4.91 -18.78
N VAL A 162 8.08 4.11 -17.74
CA VAL A 162 7.08 3.89 -16.69
C VAL A 162 7.39 4.82 -15.53
N PHE A 163 6.43 5.66 -15.16
CA PHE A 163 6.54 6.57 -14.02
C PHE A 163 5.68 6.04 -12.87
N PHE A 164 6.27 5.82 -11.71
CA PHE A 164 5.53 5.33 -10.54
C PHE A 164 5.10 6.48 -9.66
N TYR A 165 3.83 6.44 -9.24
CA TYR A 165 3.30 7.33 -8.24
C TYR A 165 2.78 6.53 -7.06
N ARG A 166 3.09 7.01 -5.85
CA ARG A 166 2.51 6.47 -4.63
C ARG A 166 1.09 7.00 -4.47
N ALA A 167 0.12 6.11 -4.39
CA ALA A 167 -1.27 6.44 -4.07
C ALA A 167 -1.66 5.83 -2.72
N GLN A 168 -2.41 6.59 -1.91
CA GLN A 168 -2.97 6.12 -0.65
C GLN A 168 -4.47 5.85 -0.84
N HIS A 169 -4.93 4.67 -0.45
CA HIS A 169 -6.35 4.37 -0.40
C HIS A 169 -7.00 5.15 0.75
N LEU A 170 -8.04 5.93 0.44
CA LEU A 170 -8.79 6.67 1.46
C LEU A 170 -10.10 5.95 1.79
N LYS A 171 -10.91 5.67 0.75
CA LYS A 171 -12.28 5.17 0.91
C LYS A 171 -12.68 4.26 -0.24
N GLY A 172 -13.67 3.42 0.04
CA GLY A 172 -14.29 2.53 -0.93
C GLY A 172 -13.79 1.09 -0.83
N ARG A 173 -14.71 0.14 -1.03
CA ARG A 173 -14.32 -1.26 -1.25
C ARG A 173 -14.13 -1.42 -2.75
N GLY A 174 -12.89 -1.73 -3.16
CA GLY A 174 -12.60 -2.03 -4.55
C GLY A 174 -13.50 -3.15 -5.02
N LYS A 175 -14.26 -2.89 -6.09
CA LYS A 175 -14.88 -3.93 -6.89
C LYS A 175 -14.22 -3.82 -8.25
N VAL A 176 -13.89 -4.94 -8.88
CA VAL A 176 -13.48 -4.90 -10.29
C VAL A 176 -14.68 -4.40 -11.08
N VAL A 177 -14.55 -3.21 -11.65
CA VAL A 177 -15.59 -2.60 -12.48
C VAL A 177 -15.04 -2.31 -13.88
N GLY A 178 -13.72 -2.19 -14.04
CA GLY A 178 -13.11 -1.76 -15.30
C GLY A 178 -13.02 -2.84 -16.37
N GLU A 179 -13.30 -2.44 -17.63
CA GLU A 179 -12.92 -3.21 -18.82
C GLU A 179 -11.39 -3.37 -18.86
N GLY A 180 -10.90 -4.62 -18.79
CA GLY A 180 -9.47 -4.94 -18.92
C GLY A 180 -8.76 -5.43 -17.65
N VAL A 181 -9.48 -5.65 -16.55
CA VAL A 181 -8.98 -6.36 -15.36
C VAL A 181 -9.83 -7.59 -15.14
N GLU A 182 -9.20 -8.75 -15.09
CA GLU A 182 -9.84 -10.03 -14.81
C GLU A 182 -9.74 -10.34 -13.32
N GLU A 183 -8.55 -10.15 -12.76
CA GLU A 183 -8.25 -10.48 -11.37
C GLU A 183 -7.47 -9.33 -10.70
N PHE A 184 -7.69 -9.14 -9.40
CA PHE A 184 -6.93 -8.22 -8.57
C PHE A 184 -6.61 -8.88 -7.24
N VAL A 185 -5.47 -8.52 -6.66
CA VAL A 185 -5.05 -9.01 -5.35
C VAL A 185 -4.39 -7.88 -4.58
N TRP A 186 -4.63 -7.87 -3.27
CA TRP A 186 -3.88 -7.07 -2.32
C TRP A 186 -2.74 -7.91 -1.79
N VAL A 187 -1.49 -7.47 -1.86
CA VAL A 187 -0.30 -8.19 -1.37
C VAL A 187 0.44 -7.40 -0.30
N THR A 188 1.12 -8.08 0.62
CA THR A 188 2.11 -7.43 1.49
C THR A 188 3.41 -7.18 0.73
N ARG A 189 4.33 -6.39 1.31
CA ARG A 189 5.66 -6.14 0.71
C ARG A 189 6.45 -7.43 0.52
N GLU A 190 6.33 -8.37 1.46
CA GLU A 190 7.03 -9.65 1.44
C GLU A 190 6.49 -10.57 0.35
N GLU A 191 5.16 -10.64 0.21
CA GLU A 191 4.50 -11.46 -0.81
C GLU A 191 4.67 -10.91 -2.23
N MET A 192 4.93 -9.61 -2.38
CA MET A 192 5.01 -8.95 -3.69
C MET A 192 6.08 -9.57 -4.60
N GLY A 193 7.19 -10.04 -4.03
CA GLY A 193 8.27 -10.69 -4.77
C GLY A 193 7.87 -12.02 -5.42
N GLU A 194 6.83 -12.69 -4.93
CA GLU A 194 6.32 -13.96 -5.49
C GLU A 194 5.48 -13.75 -6.75
N TYR A 195 4.83 -12.59 -6.86
CA TYR A 195 3.90 -12.29 -7.94
C TYR A 195 4.59 -11.65 -9.16
N LEU A 196 5.62 -10.85 -8.91
CA LEU A 196 6.33 -10.15 -9.95
C LEU A 196 7.23 -11.13 -10.72
N PRO A 197 7.21 -11.12 -12.06
CA PRO A 197 8.12 -11.95 -12.84
C PRO A 197 9.57 -11.52 -12.55
N GLN A 198 10.48 -12.48 -12.38
CA GLN A 198 11.92 -12.25 -12.17
C GLN A 198 12.76 -12.89 -13.29
N ALA A 199 12.16 -13.10 -14.47
CA ALA A 199 12.75 -13.94 -15.51
C ALA A 199 13.89 -13.23 -16.24
N SER A 200 13.83 -11.90 -16.40
CA SER A 200 14.90 -11.10 -17.01
C SER A 200 15.64 -10.22 -15.99
N VAL A 201 16.83 -9.73 -16.36
CA VAL A 201 17.60 -8.77 -15.54
C VAL A 201 16.81 -7.47 -15.34
N GLU A 202 16.13 -6.99 -16.37
CA GLU A 202 15.26 -5.81 -16.30
C GLU A 202 14.07 -6.04 -15.36
N GLU A 203 13.51 -7.25 -15.35
CA GLU A 203 12.43 -7.64 -14.44
C GLU A 203 12.92 -7.75 -12.98
N LYS A 204 14.18 -8.14 -12.75
CA LYS A 204 14.79 -8.11 -11.41
C LYS A 204 15.04 -6.68 -10.94
N GLU A 205 15.59 -5.82 -11.79
CA GLU A 205 15.75 -4.40 -11.47
C GLU A 205 14.41 -3.74 -11.20
N TYR A 206 13.36 -4.11 -11.95
CA TYR A 206 11.99 -3.68 -11.72
C TYR A 206 11.46 -4.15 -10.37
N ALA A 207 11.62 -5.44 -10.03
CA ALA A 207 11.18 -5.98 -8.75
C ALA A 207 11.94 -5.38 -7.56
N GLU A 208 13.25 -5.15 -7.69
CA GLU A 208 14.06 -4.46 -6.68
C GLU A 208 13.64 -2.99 -6.51
N LEU A 209 13.41 -2.28 -7.62
CA LEU A 209 12.92 -0.91 -7.62
C LEU A 209 11.56 -0.82 -6.93
N LEU A 210 10.64 -1.75 -7.23
CA LEU A 210 9.35 -1.80 -6.56
C LEU A 210 9.48 -2.12 -5.07
N THR A 211 10.36 -3.03 -4.68
CA THR A 211 10.59 -3.37 -3.26
C THR A 211 11.21 -2.20 -2.49
N ASN A 212 12.00 -1.35 -3.13
CA ASN A 212 12.64 -0.18 -2.51
C ASN A 212 11.73 1.06 -2.45
N ILE A 213 10.85 1.23 -3.44
CA ILE A 213 9.94 2.38 -3.53
C ILE A 213 8.70 2.23 -2.63
N LEU A 214 8.25 0.99 -2.41
CA LEU A 214 7.00 0.64 -1.74
C LEU A 214 7.23 0.25 -0.25
#